data_AF-A0A850G2B8-F1
#
_entry.id   AF-A0A850G2B8-F1
#
_cell.length_a   1.000
_cell.length_b   1.000
_cell.length_c   1.000
_cell.angle_alpha   90.00
_cell.angle_beta   90.00
_cell.angle_gamma   90.00
#
_symmetry.space_group_name_H-M   'P 1'
#
loop_
_entity.id
_entity.type
_entity.pdbx_description
1 polymer ?
#
loop_
_entity_poly.entity_id
_entity_poly.type
_entity_poly.pdbx_seq_one_letter_code
_entity_poly.pdbx_strand_id
1 'polypeptide(L)'
;MTEPSSEPIEPDGAAPAAGEAEDARDAEARRRTGLKVLVVLGLTLALLMLIFGATTSRNYKQFEDYRRVTLEDPQSPPAWEREQLDVDGCVDAVLDWIEACPGVSSWCEGSLPDVTNLCLGSVDSRSYCEDAGEEIGSTRFGYQACAERYDEIEEHYARRAAKKHCALIYRVIAGHCRDELSGAR
;
A
#
# COMPACT_ATOMS: atom_id res chain seq x y z
N MET A 1 12.19 106.01 2.20
CA MET A 1 12.55 105.54 3.55
C MET A 1 11.24 105.09 4.18
N THR A 2 10.91 103.81 4.35
CA THR A 2 11.73 102.59 4.49
C THR A 2 10.79 101.39 4.20
N GLU A 3 11.22 100.42 3.38
CA GLU A 3 10.55 99.13 3.16
C GLU A 3 10.66 98.23 4.41
N PRO A 4 9.62 97.43 4.77
CA PRO A 4 9.80 96.28 5.62
C PRO A 4 9.97 95.00 4.80
N SER A 5 11.10 94.37 5.08
CA SER A 5 11.63 93.11 4.57
C SER A 5 10.63 91.95 4.61
N SER A 6 10.58 91.16 3.53
CA SER A 6 9.97 89.85 3.49
C SER A 6 11.05 88.80 3.76
N GLU A 7 11.01 88.14 4.92
CA GLU A 7 11.86 86.97 5.19
C GLU A 7 11.20 85.68 4.67
N PRO A 8 11.97 84.72 4.11
CA PRO A 8 11.45 83.47 3.59
C PRO A 8 11.27 82.43 4.71
N ILE A 9 10.16 81.70 4.64
CA ILE A 9 9.88 80.53 5.49
C ILE A 9 10.78 79.38 5.02
N GLU A 10 11.74 78.96 5.85
CA GLU A 10 12.51 77.72 5.66
C GLU A 10 11.59 76.49 5.74
N PRO A 11 11.71 75.50 4.83
CA PRO A 11 11.03 74.22 4.98
C PRO A 11 11.75 73.38 6.03
N ASP A 12 11.01 73.02 7.07
CA ASP A 12 11.41 72.08 8.11
C ASP A 12 11.85 70.75 7.46
N GLY A 13 13.16 70.48 7.50
CA GLY A 13 13.76 69.25 7.00
C GLY A 13 13.43 68.07 7.91
N ALA A 14 12.25 67.48 7.72
CA ALA A 14 11.92 66.19 8.30
C ALA A 14 12.78 65.11 7.65
N ALA A 15 13.81 64.65 8.36
CA ALA A 15 14.67 63.54 7.95
C ALA A 15 13.84 62.24 7.81
N PRO A 16 13.69 61.66 6.59
CA PRO A 16 13.00 60.38 6.42
C PRO A 16 13.95 59.16 6.52
N ALA A 17 15.25 59.35 6.76
CA ALA A 17 16.23 58.34 6.37
C ALA A 17 16.51 57.20 7.38
N ALA A 18 16.05 57.26 8.63
CA ALA A 18 16.42 56.28 9.65
C ALA A 18 15.46 55.09 9.73
N GLY A 19 14.14 55.33 9.77
CA GLY A 19 13.13 54.27 9.87
C GLY A 19 13.03 53.41 8.61
N GLU A 20 13.14 54.03 7.42
CA GLU A 20 13.06 53.33 6.13
C GLU A 20 14.25 52.37 5.91
N ALA A 21 15.42 52.68 6.47
CA ALA A 21 16.62 51.85 6.37
C ALA A 21 16.60 50.66 7.34
N GLU A 22 15.96 50.79 8.52
CA GLU A 22 15.73 49.68 9.44
C GLU A 22 14.68 48.70 8.91
N ASP A 23 13.55 49.21 8.40
CA ASP A 23 12.49 48.38 7.83
C ASP A 23 12.96 47.58 6.59
N ALA A 24 13.83 48.16 5.75
CA ALA A 24 14.41 47.46 4.61
C ALA A 24 15.35 46.32 5.02
N ARG A 25 16.15 46.50 6.08
CA ARG A 25 17.06 45.45 6.61
C ARG A 25 16.29 44.31 7.27
N ASP A 26 15.23 44.63 7.99
CA ASP A 26 14.33 43.65 8.59
C ASP A 26 13.58 42.84 7.51
N ALA A 27 13.14 43.51 6.43
CA ALA A 27 12.53 42.84 5.29
C ALA A 27 13.52 41.89 4.57
N GLU A 28 14.78 42.29 4.38
CA GLU A 28 15.82 41.43 3.81
C GLU A 28 16.18 40.26 4.72
N ALA A 29 16.27 40.48 6.03
CA ALA A 29 16.54 39.43 7.01
C ALA A 29 15.39 38.40 7.06
N ARG A 30 14.13 38.85 7.01
CA ARG A 30 12.95 37.99 6.90
C ARG A 30 12.93 37.22 5.58
N ARG A 31 13.26 37.86 4.45
CA ARG A 31 13.34 37.22 3.13
C ARG A 31 14.45 36.15 3.08
N ARG A 32 15.63 36.44 3.61
CA ARG A 32 16.74 35.47 3.68
C ARG A 32 16.42 34.30 4.61
N THR A 33 15.73 34.55 5.72
CA THR A 33 15.27 33.51 6.63
C THR A 33 14.18 32.65 5.99
N GLY A 34 13.20 33.27 5.33
CA GLY A 34 12.18 32.56 4.54
C GLY A 34 12.78 31.69 3.43
N LEU A 35 13.79 32.21 2.71
CA LEU A 35 14.49 31.44 1.68
C LEU A 35 15.23 30.24 2.27
N LYS A 36 15.91 30.41 3.42
CA LYS A 36 16.59 29.30 4.12
C LYS A 36 15.60 28.23 4.55
N VAL A 37 14.45 28.62 5.09
CA VAL A 37 13.39 27.68 5.50
C VAL A 37 12.87 26.89 4.31
N LEU A 38 12.60 27.56 3.18
CA LEU A 38 12.17 26.88 1.95
C LEU A 38 13.20 25.91 1.40
N VAL A 39 14.49 26.28 1.43
CA VAL A 39 15.59 25.39 0.99
C VAL A 39 15.69 24.16 1.89
N VAL A 40 15.66 24.35 3.22
CA VAL A 40 15.71 23.23 4.17
C VAL A 40 14.50 22.32 4.01
N LEU A 41 13.29 22.89 3.86
CA LEU A 41 12.08 22.12 3.62
C LEU A 41 12.16 21.34 2.30
N GLY A 42 12.62 21.98 1.23
CA GLY A 42 12.80 21.35 -0.09
C GLY A 42 13.79 20.19 -0.04
N LEU A 43 14.95 20.38 0.60
CA LEU A 43 15.94 19.32 0.80
C LEU A 43 15.40 18.18 1.64
N THR A 44 14.63 18.47 2.68
CA THR A 44 14.03 17.46 3.56
C THR A 44 13.00 16.62 2.78
N LEU A 45 12.13 17.26 2.01
CA LEU A 45 11.15 16.57 1.17
C LEU A 45 11.83 15.71 0.10
N ALA A 46 12.86 16.24 -0.57
CA ALA A 46 13.63 15.47 -1.55
C ALA A 46 14.28 14.23 -0.93
N LEU A 47 14.86 14.38 0.27
CA LEU A 47 15.45 13.25 1.00
C LEU A 47 14.40 12.19 1.37
N LEU A 48 13.22 12.61 1.86
CA LEU A 48 12.13 11.69 2.16
C LEU A 48 11.68 10.94 0.90
N MET A 49 11.49 11.63 -0.23
CA MET A 49 11.12 11.01 -1.50
C MET A 49 12.14 9.93 -1.93
N LEU A 50 13.44 10.19 -1.77
CA LEU A 50 14.48 9.21 -2.08
C LEU A 50 14.42 7.99 -1.17
N ILE A 51 14.22 8.18 0.14
CA ILE A 51 14.12 7.08 1.11
C ILE A 51 12.89 6.22 0.85
N PHE A 52 11.72 6.86 0.66
CA PHE A 52 10.47 6.15 0.35
C PHE A 52 10.59 5.42 -1.00
N GLY A 53 11.11 6.07 -2.04
CA GLY A 53 11.31 5.45 -3.35
C GLY A 53 12.24 4.23 -3.29
N ALA A 54 13.38 4.35 -2.60
CA ALA A 54 14.32 3.24 -2.46
C ALA A 54 13.73 2.07 -1.64
N THR A 55 13.00 2.38 -0.56
CA THR A 55 12.38 1.36 0.30
C THR A 55 11.27 0.62 -0.45
N THR A 56 10.37 1.34 -1.11
CA THR A 56 9.30 0.76 -1.94
C THR A 56 9.88 -0.10 -3.06
N SER A 57 10.92 0.38 -3.76
CA SER A 57 11.57 -0.40 -4.82
C SER A 57 12.20 -1.70 -4.30
N ARG A 58 12.84 -1.67 -3.12
CA ARG A 58 13.41 -2.87 -2.50
C ARG A 58 12.33 -3.88 -2.10
N ASN A 59 11.27 -3.42 -1.42
CA ASN A 59 10.16 -4.29 -1.04
C ASN A 59 9.49 -4.90 -2.27
N TYR A 60 9.33 -4.13 -3.35
CA TYR A 60 8.72 -4.62 -4.58
C TYR A 60 9.58 -5.71 -5.23
N LYS A 61 10.91 -5.51 -5.29
CA LYS A 61 11.83 -6.54 -5.77
C LYS A 61 11.78 -7.80 -4.93
N GLN A 62 11.78 -7.69 -3.59
CA GLN A 62 11.66 -8.85 -2.71
C GLN A 62 10.37 -9.62 -2.95
N PHE A 63 9.25 -8.92 -3.14
CA PHE A 63 7.97 -9.54 -3.48
C PHE A 63 8.00 -10.25 -4.84
N GLU A 64 8.49 -9.59 -5.90
CA GLU A 64 8.58 -10.19 -7.25
C GLU A 64 9.54 -11.38 -7.28
N ASP A 65 10.69 -11.27 -6.61
CA ASP A 65 11.64 -12.38 -6.48
C ASP A 65 11.01 -13.56 -5.71
N TYR A 66 10.29 -13.28 -4.61
CA TYR A 66 9.55 -14.30 -3.87
C TYR A 66 8.50 -14.99 -4.74
N ARG A 67 7.66 -14.22 -5.44
CA ARG A 67 6.62 -14.75 -6.34
C ARG A 67 7.24 -15.63 -7.42
N ARG A 68 8.28 -15.15 -8.09
CA ARG A 68 8.97 -15.91 -9.15
C ARG A 68 9.56 -17.21 -8.61
N VAL A 69 10.26 -17.17 -7.46
CA VAL A 69 10.91 -18.36 -6.89
C VAL A 69 9.88 -19.39 -6.41
N THR A 70 8.76 -18.95 -5.85
CA THR A 70 7.77 -19.87 -5.26
C THR A 70 6.73 -20.39 -6.25
N LEU A 71 6.46 -19.67 -7.34
CA LEU A 71 5.41 -20.02 -8.29
C LEU A 71 5.93 -20.39 -9.68
N GLU A 72 7.11 -19.92 -10.08
CA GLU A 72 7.60 -20.08 -11.46
C GLU A 72 8.89 -20.91 -11.55
N ASP A 73 9.62 -21.10 -10.44
CA ASP A 73 10.90 -21.83 -10.45
C ASP A 73 10.67 -23.36 -10.54
N PRO A 74 11.10 -24.01 -11.63
CA PRO A 74 10.94 -25.47 -11.78
C PRO A 74 11.73 -26.28 -10.74
N GLN A 75 12.71 -25.68 -10.06
CA GLN A 75 13.50 -26.33 -9.01
C GLN A 75 12.84 -26.25 -7.62
N SER A 76 11.84 -25.37 -7.45
CA SER A 76 11.09 -25.22 -6.21
C SER A 76 9.59 -25.06 -6.49
N PRO A 77 8.95 -26.06 -7.11
CA PRO A 77 7.55 -25.96 -7.46
C PRO A 77 6.67 -25.84 -6.20
N PRO A 78 5.54 -25.10 -6.30
CA PRO A 78 4.63 -24.92 -5.19
C PRO A 78 4.03 -26.26 -4.72
N ALA A 79 3.50 -26.29 -3.50
CA ALA A 79 3.01 -27.53 -2.88
C ALA A 79 1.97 -28.26 -3.76
N TRP A 80 1.07 -27.52 -4.40
CA TRP A 80 0.02 -28.08 -5.27
C TRP A 80 0.53 -28.70 -6.59
N GLU A 81 1.76 -28.42 -7.00
CA GLU A 81 2.38 -29.13 -8.13
C GLU A 81 3.13 -30.39 -7.70
N ARG A 82 3.55 -30.46 -6.43
CA ARG A 82 4.31 -31.59 -5.88
C ARG A 82 3.41 -32.65 -5.25
N GLU A 83 2.26 -32.24 -4.73
CA GLU A 83 1.35 -33.04 -3.93
C GLU A 83 -0.04 -33.01 -4.56
N GLN A 84 -0.76 -34.14 -4.51
CA GLN A 84 -2.16 -34.19 -4.94
C GLN A 84 -3.01 -33.55 -3.83
N LEU A 85 -3.27 -32.26 -3.95
CA LEU A 85 -4.13 -31.51 -3.03
C LEU A 85 -5.60 -31.58 -3.48
N ASP A 86 -6.51 -31.51 -2.52
CA ASP A 86 -7.91 -31.16 -2.76
C ASP A 86 -8.11 -29.64 -2.61
N VAL A 87 -9.35 -29.17 -2.74
CA VAL A 87 -9.66 -27.73 -2.67
C VAL A 87 -9.29 -27.13 -1.31
N ASP A 88 -9.52 -27.84 -0.21
CA ASP A 88 -9.16 -27.36 1.13
C ASP A 88 -7.64 -27.36 1.33
N GLY A 89 -6.91 -28.35 0.80
CA GLY A 89 -5.45 -28.34 0.75
C GLY A 89 -4.90 -27.18 -0.09
N CYS A 90 -5.59 -26.78 -1.15
CA CYS A 90 -5.27 -25.56 -1.88
C CYS A 90 -5.45 -24.30 -1.03
N VAL A 91 -6.51 -24.21 -0.22
CA VAL A 91 -6.71 -23.09 0.70
C VAL A 91 -5.53 -22.98 1.67
N ASP A 92 -5.12 -24.10 2.27
CA ASP A 92 -4.03 -24.13 3.25
C ASP A 92 -2.69 -23.77 2.60
N ALA A 93 -2.38 -24.33 1.43
CA ALA A 93 -1.15 -24.00 0.71
C ALA A 93 -1.07 -22.52 0.30
N VAL A 94 -2.20 -21.91 -0.08
CA VAL A 94 -2.26 -20.47 -0.41
C VAL A 94 -2.14 -19.61 0.86
N LEU A 95 -2.72 -20.04 1.99
CA LEU A 95 -2.58 -19.37 3.29
C LEU A 95 -1.12 -19.39 3.77
N ASP A 96 -0.44 -20.52 3.66
CA ASP A 96 0.98 -20.63 3.99
C ASP A 96 1.84 -19.74 3.09
N TRP A 97 1.50 -19.66 1.79
CA TRP A 97 2.18 -18.79 0.84
C TRP A 97 2.05 -17.30 1.21
N ILE A 98 0.83 -16.85 1.57
CA ILE A 98 0.63 -15.44 1.94
C ILE A 98 1.30 -15.09 3.27
N GLU A 99 1.32 -16.03 4.23
CA GLU A 99 2.00 -15.84 5.51
C GLU A 99 3.52 -15.71 5.35
N ALA A 100 4.10 -16.47 4.42
CA ALA A 100 5.52 -16.41 4.10
C ALA A 100 5.92 -15.22 3.20
N CYS A 101 4.96 -14.42 2.72
CA CYS A 101 5.23 -13.33 1.78
C CYS A 101 6.05 -12.19 2.43
N PRO A 102 7.27 -11.88 1.95
CA PRO A 102 8.11 -10.82 2.52
C PRO A 102 7.69 -9.40 2.10
N GLY A 103 6.70 -9.28 1.21
CA GLY A 103 6.24 -8.02 0.64
C GLY A 103 5.36 -7.20 1.58
N VAL A 104 5.00 -5.99 1.12
CA VAL A 104 3.95 -5.24 1.80
C VAL A 104 2.61 -5.97 1.64
N SER A 105 1.79 -5.96 2.68
CA SER A 105 0.54 -6.74 2.73
C SER A 105 -0.37 -6.52 1.51
N SER A 106 -0.47 -5.29 1.00
CA SER A 106 -1.32 -4.99 -0.15
C SER A 106 -0.88 -5.67 -1.46
N TRP A 107 0.42 -5.92 -1.66
CA TRP A 107 0.90 -6.63 -2.85
C TRP A 107 0.68 -8.13 -2.71
N CYS A 108 1.04 -8.68 -1.56
CA CYS A 108 0.83 -10.10 -1.26
C CYS A 108 -0.67 -10.45 -1.36
N GLU A 109 -1.55 -9.66 -0.74
CA GLU A 109 -3.00 -9.82 -0.82
C GLU A 109 -3.55 -9.65 -2.23
N GLY A 110 -2.95 -8.75 -3.02
CA GLY A 110 -3.33 -8.50 -4.41
C GLY A 110 -3.09 -9.69 -5.32
N SER A 111 -2.12 -10.55 -4.98
CA SER A 111 -1.82 -11.77 -5.74
C SER A 111 -2.59 -13.01 -5.30
N LEU A 112 -3.26 -12.98 -4.14
CA LEU A 112 -4.05 -14.11 -3.66
C LEU A 112 -5.00 -14.71 -4.72
N PRO A 113 -5.75 -13.92 -5.52
CA PRO A 113 -6.60 -14.48 -6.57
C PRO A 113 -5.86 -15.29 -7.62
N ASP A 114 -4.70 -14.80 -8.09
CA ASP A 114 -3.92 -15.48 -9.11
C ASP A 114 -3.31 -16.77 -8.56
N VAL A 115 -2.73 -16.71 -7.36
CA VAL A 115 -2.16 -17.88 -6.67
C VAL A 115 -3.22 -18.93 -6.38
N THR A 116 -4.40 -18.51 -5.92
CA THR A 116 -5.53 -19.42 -5.70
C THR A 116 -5.96 -20.09 -7.00
N ASN A 117 -6.08 -19.34 -8.10
CA ASN A 117 -6.46 -19.91 -9.39
C ASN A 117 -5.40 -20.85 -9.96
N LEU A 118 -4.11 -20.56 -9.75
CA LEU A 118 -3.02 -21.48 -10.11
C LEU A 118 -3.16 -22.81 -9.37
N CYS A 119 -3.41 -22.76 -8.06
CA CYS A 119 -3.64 -23.97 -7.26
C CYS A 119 -4.87 -24.74 -7.75
N LEU A 120 -6.02 -24.06 -7.87
CA LEU A 120 -7.26 -24.69 -8.30
C LEU A 120 -7.19 -25.25 -9.73
N GLY A 121 -6.38 -24.65 -10.60
CA GLY A 121 -6.15 -25.17 -11.95
C GLY A 121 -5.34 -26.47 -12.01
N SER A 122 -4.72 -26.87 -10.89
CA SER A 122 -3.93 -28.10 -10.76
C SER A 122 -4.67 -29.25 -10.08
N VAL A 123 -5.87 -29.00 -9.52
CA VAL A 123 -6.65 -29.99 -8.75
C VAL A 123 -8.00 -30.26 -9.42
N ASP A 124 -8.58 -31.44 -9.17
CA ASP A 124 -9.96 -31.75 -9.58
C ASP A 124 -10.96 -31.17 -8.57
N SER A 125 -11.53 -30.00 -8.88
CA SER A 125 -12.47 -29.30 -8.02
C SER A 125 -13.93 -29.68 -8.27
N ARG A 126 -14.22 -30.53 -9.26
CA ARG A 126 -15.60 -30.76 -9.73
C ARG A 126 -16.53 -31.26 -8.63
N SER A 127 -16.12 -32.32 -7.93
CA SER A 127 -16.90 -32.91 -6.85
C SER A 127 -17.14 -31.90 -5.72
N TYR A 128 -16.09 -31.16 -5.35
CA TYR A 128 -16.18 -30.08 -4.36
C TYR A 128 -17.19 -28.99 -4.76
N CYS A 129 -17.14 -28.54 -6.02
CA CYS A 129 -18.05 -27.51 -6.53
C CYS A 129 -19.51 -28.01 -6.64
N GLU A 130 -19.71 -29.27 -7.01
CA GLU A 130 -21.03 -29.92 -7.02
C GLU A 130 -21.61 -30.04 -5.60
N ASP A 131 -20.79 -30.45 -4.62
CA ASP A 131 -21.18 -30.57 -3.22
C ASP A 131 -21.49 -29.21 -2.57
N ALA A 132 -20.68 -28.19 -2.89
CA ALA A 132 -20.89 -26.83 -2.41
C ALA A 132 -22.17 -26.18 -2.97
N GLY A 133 -22.60 -26.58 -4.17
CA GLY A 133 -23.92 -26.27 -4.75
C GLY A 133 -24.34 -24.80 -4.63
N GLU A 134 -25.50 -24.55 -4.01
CA GLU A 134 -26.05 -23.20 -3.85
C GLU A 134 -25.26 -22.33 -2.84
N GLU A 135 -24.46 -22.93 -1.95
CA GLU A 135 -23.70 -22.18 -0.95
C GLU A 135 -22.66 -21.27 -1.59
N ILE A 136 -22.16 -21.62 -2.77
CA ILE A 136 -21.22 -20.83 -3.59
C ILE A 136 -21.77 -19.41 -3.88
N GLY A 137 -23.08 -19.27 -4.01
CA GLY A 137 -23.74 -17.99 -4.24
C GLY A 137 -23.98 -17.17 -2.97
N SER A 138 -23.76 -17.77 -1.80
CA SER A 138 -24.04 -17.13 -0.52
C SER A 138 -22.95 -16.15 -0.11
N THR A 139 -23.32 -15.14 0.67
CA THR A 139 -22.37 -14.20 1.29
C THR A 139 -21.55 -14.85 2.41
N ARG A 140 -21.90 -16.08 2.82
CA ARG A 140 -21.28 -16.81 3.93
C ARG A 140 -20.43 -17.99 3.46
N PHE A 141 -20.25 -18.16 2.15
CA PHE A 141 -19.42 -19.21 1.58
C PHE A 141 -18.02 -19.20 2.19
N GLY A 142 -17.55 -20.36 2.65
CA GLY A 142 -16.25 -20.50 3.33
C GLY A 142 -16.16 -19.89 4.73
N TYR A 143 -17.21 -19.25 5.26
CA TYR A 143 -17.14 -18.59 6.57
C TYR A 143 -16.76 -19.57 7.69
N GLN A 144 -17.41 -20.73 7.72
CA GLN A 144 -17.18 -21.73 8.76
C GLN A 144 -15.78 -22.36 8.64
N ALA A 145 -15.41 -22.78 7.43
CA ALA A 145 -14.09 -23.33 7.15
C ALA A 145 -12.96 -22.34 7.47
N CYS A 146 -13.18 -21.03 7.25
CA CYS A 146 -12.23 -20.03 7.70
C CYS A 146 -12.23 -19.86 9.23
N ALA A 147 -13.40 -19.87 9.90
CA ALA A 147 -13.51 -19.70 11.35
C ALA A 147 -12.71 -20.75 12.11
N GLU A 148 -12.82 -22.01 11.68
CA GLU A 148 -12.07 -23.13 12.26
C GLU A 148 -10.55 -22.90 12.21
N ARG A 149 -10.04 -22.23 11.18
CA ARG A 149 -8.60 -21.95 11.01
C ARG A 149 -8.07 -20.82 11.89
N TYR A 150 -8.85 -19.75 12.11
CA TYR A 150 -8.34 -18.56 12.80
C TYR A 150 -8.82 -18.39 14.24
N ASP A 151 -9.79 -19.18 14.71
CA ASP A 151 -10.26 -19.08 16.10
C ASP A 151 -9.16 -19.47 17.11
N GLU A 152 -8.18 -20.27 16.68
CA GLU A 152 -6.98 -20.66 17.44
C GLU A 152 -5.90 -19.56 17.54
N ILE A 153 -5.95 -18.53 16.68
CA ILE A 153 -4.94 -17.47 16.65
C ILE A 153 -5.21 -16.45 17.77
N GLU A 154 -4.42 -16.44 18.83
CA GLU A 154 -4.61 -15.53 19.97
C GLU A 154 -4.41 -14.05 19.63
N GLU A 155 -3.48 -13.75 18.72
CA GLU A 155 -3.16 -12.37 18.36
C GLU A 155 -4.26 -11.73 17.49
N HIS A 156 -4.86 -10.65 17.99
CA HIS A 156 -5.97 -9.97 17.33
C HIS A 156 -5.64 -9.50 15.89
N TYR A 157 -4.43 -8.98 15.66
CA TYR A 157 -4.03 -8.50 14.32
C TYR A 157 -3.81 -9.64 13.35
N ALA A 158 -3.11 -10.70 13.77
CA ALA A 158 -2.91 -11.91 12.96
C ALA A 158 -4.25 -12.57 12.62
N ARG A 159 -5.16 -12.72 13.61
CA ARG A 159 -6.51 -13.25 13.40
C ARG A 159 -7.29 -12.44 12.37
N ARG A 160 -7.22 -11.11 12.43
CA ARG A 160 -7.90 -10.22 11.46
C ARG A 160 -7.33 -10.38 10.04
N ALA A 161 -6.01 -10.51 9.91
CA ALA A 161 -5.36 -10.75 8.63
C ALA A 161 -5.77 -12.11 8.05
N ALA A 162 -5.65 -13.19 8.83
CA ALA A 162 -6.05 -14.54 8.43
C ALA A 162 -7.51 -14.61 7.98
N LYS A 163 -8.43 -14.00 8.74
CA LYS A 163 -9.85 -13.91 8.36
C LYS A 163 -10.05 -13.23 7.01
N LYS A 164 -9.30 -12.16 6.74
CA LYS A 164 -9.38 -11.41 5.47
C LYS A 164 -8.82 -12.25 4.31
N HIS A 165 -7.67 -12.89 4.48
CA HIS A 165 -7.03 -13.71 3.45
C HIS A 165 -7.91 -14.91 3.09
N CYS A 166 -8.38 -15.65 4.09
CA CYS A 166 -9.27 -16.80 3.86
C CYS A 166 -10.57 -16.37 3.14
N ALA A 167 -11.19 -15.25 3.55
CA ALA A 167 -12.37 -14.73 2.86
C ALA A 167 -12.09 -14.30 1.41
N LEU A 168 -10.87 -13.86 1.07
CA LEU A 168 -10.50 -13.57 -0.32
C LEU A 168 -10.35 -14.86 -1.13
N ILE A 169 -9.69 -15.87 -0.58
CA ILE A 169 -9.49 -17.19 -1.21
C ILE A 169 -10.84 -17.83 -1.54
N TYR A 170 -11.76 -17.92 -0.57
CA TYR A 170 -13.09 -18.52 -0.81
C TYR A 170 -13.95 -17.74 -1.82
N ARG A 171 -13.76 -16.42 -1.98
CA ARG A 171 -14.43 -15.68 -3.08
C ARG A 171 -13.91 -16.10 -4.45
N VAL A 172 -12.62 -16.42 -4.54
CA VAL A 172 -11.98 -16.90 -5.77
C VAL A 172 -12.45 -18.31 -6.07
N ILE A 173 -12.48 -19.20 -5.07
CA ILE A 173 -13.07 -20.55 -5.19
C ILE A 173 -14.52 -20.47 -5.66
N ALA A 174 -15.31 -19.57 -5.08
CA ALA A 174 -16.70 -19.38 -5.51
C ALA A 174 -16.81 -18.95 -6.98
N GLY A 175 -15.90 -18.08 -7.45
CA GLY A 175 -15.79 -17.71 -8.86
C GLY A 175 -15.43 -18.91 -9.73
N HIS A 176 -14.41 -19.66 -9.31
CA HIS A 176 -13.92 -20.84 -9.99
C HIS A 176 -15.01 -21.90 -10.16
N CYS A 177 -15.75 -22.22 -9.10
CA CYS A 177 -16.84 -23.19 -9.16
C CYS A 177 -18.00 -22.73 -10.04
N ARG A 178 -18.31 -21.42 -10.08
CA ARG A 178 -19.34 -20.90 -11.01
C ARG A 178 -18.91 -21.08 -12.47
N ASP A 179 -17.65 -20.82 -12.78
CA ASP A 179 -17.12 -21.00 -14.13
C ASP A 179 -17.13 -22.48 -14.54
N GLU A 180 -16.75 -23.37 -13.61
CA GLU A 180 -16.71 -24.82 -13.85
C GLU A 180 -18.13 -25.40 -14.05
N LEU A 181 -19.08 -25.07 -13.17
CA LEU A 181 -20.46 -25.55 -13.24
C LEU A 181 -21.24 -24.98 -14.43
N SER A 182 -20.85 -23.81 -14.93
CA SER A 182 -21.44 -23.22 -16.14
C SER A 182 -20.83 -23.73 -17.45
N GLY A 183 -19.76 -24.53 -17.38
CA GLY A 183 -19.02 -24.99 -18.56
C GLY A 183 -18.33 -23.85 -19.30
N ALA A 184 -17.99 -22.75 -18.62
CA ALA A 184 -17.33 -21.58 -19.19
C ALA A 184 -15.79 -21.74 -19.32
N ARG A 185 -15.27 -22.94 -19.06
CA ARG A 185 -13.85 -23.31 -19.19
C ARG A 185 -13.62 -24.45 -20.15
#